data_AF-A0A7N0TV28-F1
#
_entry.id   AF-A0A7N0TV28-F1
#
_cell.length_a   1.000
_cell.length_b   1.000
_cell.length_c   1.000
_cell.angle_alpha   90.00
_cell.angle_beta   90.00
_cell.angle_gamma   90.00
#
_symmetry.space_group_name_H-M   'P 1'
#
loop_
_entity.id
_entity.type
_entity.pdbx_description
1 polymer ?
#
loop_
_entity_poly.entity_id
_entity_poly.type
_entity_poly.pdbx_seq_one_letter_code
_entity_poly.pdbx_strand_id
1 'polypeptide(L)'
;MSFGAEVWPAVRAAMDYMDQFDRDNDGLIENDGFPDQTYDTWTVHGVSAYCGGLWLGALQAAAAMALELGDRSYAENCKSKFVKAKVSFEEKLWNGSYFNYDSGSSSNSKSIQADQLAGQWYTASSGLPPLFDEFRIRSSLHKIFDYNVMKVKGGKMGAVNGMYPNGRVDDTCMQSREIWTGVTYAVAANMILAGMEEQGFKTAEGIFTAGWSEDGYGYWFQTPEGWTIDGHFRSLIYMRPLAIWGMQWALMMPKAILEAPKANIMDRIEVTPFIARQTLPESGVRKVMNKSGCFGSSVLHCAC
;
A
#
# COMPACT_ATOMS: atom_id res chain seq x y z
N MET A 1 6.39 -4.85 -26.54
CA MET A 1 6.15 -3.45 -26.15
C MET A 1 4.84 -2.85 -26.67
N SER A 2 4.16 -3.42 -27.68
CA SER A 2 2.97 -2.79 -28.29
C SER A 2 1.86 -2.46 -27.28
N PHE A 3 1.39 -3.46 -26.52
CA PHE A 3 0.33 -3.28 -25.51
C PHE A 3 0.65 -2.18 -24.47
N GLY A 4 1.90 -2.14 -23.97
CA GLY A 4 2.32 -1.11 -23.03
C GLY A 4 2.24 0.30 -23.62
N ALA A 5 2.71 0.48 -24.85
CA ALA A 5 2.60 1.76 -25.55
C ALA A 5 1.14 2.13 -25.88
N GLU A 6 0.31 1.14 -26.25
CA GLU A 6 -1.12 1.31 -26.56
C GLU A 6 -1.93 1.78 -25.34
N VAL A 7 -1.68 1.24 -24.15
CA VAL A 7 -2.44 1.61 -22.94
C VAL A 7 -1.83 2.77 -22.15
N TRP A 8 -0.61 3.21 -22.46
CA TRP A 8 0.07 4.31 -21.73
C TRP A 8 -0.76 5.61 -21.63
N PRO A 9 -1.47 6.08 -22.68
CA PRO A 9 -2.32 7.26 -22.55
C PRO A 9 -3.43 7.10 -21.51
N ALA A 10 -4.01 5.90 -21.39
CA ALA A 10 -5.04 5.60 -20.40
C ALA A 10 -4.48 5.47 -18.99
N VAL A 11 -3.28 4.89 -18.83
CA VAL A 11 -2.58 4.82 -17.54
C VAL A 11 -2.30 6.23 -17.01
N ARG A 12 -1.71 7.12 -17.83
CA ARG A 12 -1.48 8.51 -17.41
C ARG A 12 -2.79 9.24 -17.08
N ALA A 13 -3.82 9.11 -17.92
CA ALA A 13 -5.11 9.74 -17.66
C ALA A 13 -5.76 9.29 -16.34
N ALA A 14 -5.63 8.00 -15.98
CA ALA A 14 -6.10 7.49 -14.69
C ALA A 14 -5.27 8.04 -13.52
N MET A 15 -3.95 8.01 -13.62
CA MET A 15 -3.04 8.52 -12.58
C MET A 15 -3.21 10.04 -12.35
N ASP A 16 -3.28 10.83 -13.42
CA ASP A 16 -3.47 12.29 -13.39
C ASP A 16 -4.89 12.69 -12.92
N TYR A 17 -5.86 11.79 -13.03
CA TYR A 17 -7.20 11.96 -12.45
C TYR A 17 -7.20 11.66 -10.94
N MET A 18 -6.62 10.53 -10.53
CA MET A 18 -6.52 10.14 -9.13
C MET A 18 -5.71 11.12 -8.29
N ASP A 19 -4.70 11.77 -8.87
CA ASP A 19 -3.89 12.80 -8.22
C ASP A 19 -4.71 14.00 -7.67
N GLN A 20 -5.90 14.25 -8.23
CA GLN A 20 -6.79 15.33 -7.79
C GLN A 20 -7.44 15.06 -6.42
N PHE A 21 -7.27 13.84 -5.89
CA PHE A 21 -7.74 13.40 -4.59
C PHE A 21 -6.64 13.45 -3.51
N ASP A 22 -5.44 13.97 -3.80
CA ASP A 22 -4.47 14.46 -2.80
C ASP A 22 -4.78 15.92 -2.48
N ARG A 23 -5.47 16.19 -1.36
CA ARG A 23 -5.99 17.53 -1.02
C ARG A 23 -5.22 18.18 0.11
N ASP A 24 -4.60 17.40 1.00
CA ASP A 24 -3.66 17.93 2.01
C ASP A 24 -2.23 18.11 1.45
N ASN A 25 -1.97 17.65 0.23
CA ASN A 25 -0.68 17.70 -0.45
C ASN A 25 0.40 16.98 0.37
N ASP A 26 0.12 15.76 0.83
CA ASP A 26 1.09 14.82 1.40
C ASP A 26 1.55 13.73 0.42
N GLY A 27 0.94 13.66 -0.78
CA GLY A 27 1.22 12.66 -1.81
C GLY A 27 0.23 11.49 -1.88
N LEU A 28 -0.74 11.39 -0.96
CA LEU A 28 -1.72 10.31 -0.89
C LEU A 28 -3.12 10.79 -1.27
N ILE A 29 -3.89 9.89 -1.88
CA ILE A 29 -5.31 10.12 -2.13
C ILE A 29 -6.11 9.92 -0.84
N GLU A 30 -7.07 10.80 -0.55
CA GLU A 30 -7.99 10.66 0.58
C GLU A 30 -9.35 10.08 0.17
N ASN A 31 -9.89 9.24 1.05
CA ASN A 31 -11.27 8.77 1.02
C ASN A 31 -12.20 9.75 1.74
N ASP A 32 -13.42 9.91 1.22
CA ASP A 32 -14.30 11.06 1.49
C ASP A 32 -15.24 10.94 2.70
N GLY A 33 -15.14 9.87 3.50
CA GLY A 33 -16.13 9.61 4.56
C GLY A 33 -17.48 9.10 4.03
N PHE A 34 -17.53 8.68 2.76
CA PHE A 34 -18.57 7.83 2.20
C PHE A 34 -17.93 6.65 1.44
N PRO A 35 -18.68 5.60 1.05
CA PRO A 35 -18.10 4.48 0.32
C PRO A 35 -17.73 4.85 -1.12
N ASP A 36 -16.43 5.02 -1.36
CA ASP A 36 -15.79 5.46 -2.62
C ASP A 36 -14.84 4.39 -3.21
N GLN A 37 -14.91 3.16 -2.69
CA GLN A 37 -14.08 2.02 -3.07
C GLN A 37 -14.88 0.70 -3.00
N THR A 38 -14.26 -0.46 -3.32
CA THR A 38 -14.99 -1.73 -3.54
C THR A 38 -15.78 -2.25 -2.33
N TYR A 39 -15.42 -1.88 -1.10
CA TYR A 39 -16.22 -2.08 0.11
C TYR A 39 -17.26 -0.95 0.19
N ASP A 40 -18.22 -0.99 -0.73
CA ASP A 40 -19.24 0.04 -1.01
C ASP A 40 -20.27 0.30 0.12
N THR A 41 -20.09 -0.30 1.28
CA THR A 41 -20.84 0.00 2.53
C THR A 41 -19.93 0.19 3.75
N TRP A 42 -18.61 0.01 3.62
CA TRP A 42 -17.66 0.20 4.69
C TRP A 42 -16.96 1.54 4.52
N THR A 43 -17.43 2.55 5.25
CA THR A 43 -16.89 3.91 5.19
C THR A 43 -15.42 3.97 5.58
N VAL A 44 -14.67 4.85 4.90
CA VAL A 44 -13.27 5.18 5.14
C VAL A 44 -13.14 6.70 5.30
N HIS A 45 -12.28 7.17 6.21
CA HIS A 45 -12.02 8.60 6.40
C HIS A 45 -10.53 8.94 6.24
N GLY A 46 -10.21 9.84 5.29
CA GLY A 46 -8.83 10.22 5.01
C GLY A 46 -8.08 9.10 4.29
N VAL A 47 -6.82 8.85 4.62
CA VAL A 47 -6.03 7.81 3.97
C VAL A 47 -6.42 6.44 4.53
N SER A 48 -6.76 5.47 3.68
CA SER A 48 -6.84 4.04 4.06
C SER A 48 -5.58 3.26 3.72
N ALA A 49 -5.35 2.16 4.46
CA ALA A 49 -4.34 1.18 4.09
C ALA A 49 -4.60 0.55 2.71
N TYR A 50 -5.87 0.27 2.39
CA TYR A 50 -6.28 -0.29 1.10
C TYR A 50 -6.04 0.68 -0.07
N CYS A 51 -6.69 1.86 -0.09
CA CYS A 51 -6.57 2.80 -1.21
C CYS A 51 -5.18 3.44 -1.29
N GLY A 52 -4.60 3.83 -0.14
CA GLY A 52 -3.24 4.38 -0.10
C GLY A 52 -2.19 3.36 -0.53
N GLY A 53 -2.33 2.08 -0.13
CA GLY A 53 -1.44 1.01 -0.56
C GLY A 53 -1.52 0.77 -2.07
N LEU A 54 -2.73 0.71 -2.62
CA LEU A 54 -2.95 0.61 -4.08
C LEU A 54 -2.37 1.80 -4.83
N TRP A 55 -2.50 3.02 -4.32
CA TRP A 55 -1.93 4.23 -4.90
C TRP A 55 -0.40 4.21 -4.91
N LEU A 56 0.25 3.77 -3.83
CA LEU A 56 1.71 3.57 -3.79
C LEU A 56 2.17 2.52 -4.84
N GLY A 57 1.44 1.42 -4.98
CA GLY A 57 1.67 0.42 -6.03
C GLY A 57 1.52 1.00 -7.44
N ALA A 58 0.45 1.76 -7.68
CA ALA A 58 0.16 2.39 -8.96
C ALA A 58 1.21 3.44 -9.35
N LEU A 59 1.64 4.31 -8.42
CA LEU A 59 2.72 5.26 -8.65
C LEU A 59 4.04 4.57 -9.04
N GLN A 60 4.39 3.48 -8.35
CA GLN A 60 5.62 2.75 -8.65
C GLN A 60 5.54 2.01 -10.01
N ALA A 61 4.39 1.39 -10.32
CA ALA A 61 4.15 0.74 -11.61
C ALA A 61 4.13 1.75 -12.78
N ALA A 62 3.50 2.91 -12.60
CA ALA A 62 3.49 3.99 -13.57
C ALA A 62 4.89 4.57 -13.80
N ALA A 63 5.70 4.74 -12.75
CA ALA A 63 7.09 5.18 -12.88
C ALA A 63 7.96 4.17 -13.68
N ALA A 64 7.81 2.87 -13.38
CA ALA A 64 8.49 1.80 -14.11
C ALA A 64 8.08 1.76 -15.59
N MET A 65 6.78 1.83 -15.86
CA MET A 65 6.22 1.82 -17.21
C MET A 65 6.62 3.05 -18.03
N ALA A 66 6.60 4.23 -17.41
CA ALA A 66 7.07 5.48 -18.02
C ALA A 66 8.55 5.39 -18.44
N LEU A 67 9.40 4.83 -17.57
CA LEU A 67 10.83 4.68 -17.83
C LEU A 67 11.10 3.78 -19.05
N GLU A 68 10.44 2.62 -19.13
CA GLU A 68 10.59 1.68 -20.26
C GLU A 68 10.00 2.20 -21.58
N LEU A 69 9.04 3.13 -21.52
CA LEU A 69 8.49 3.84 -22.68
C LEU A 69 9.25 5.13 -23.03
N GLY A 70 10.28 5.49 -22.26
CA GLY A 70 11.11 6.68 -22.46
C GLY A 70 10.52 8.00 -21.94
N ASP A 71 9.37 7.97 -21.27
CA ASP A 71 8.68 9.12 -20.68
C ASP A 71 9.31 9.52 -19.31
N ARG A 72 10.58 9.91 -19.36
CA ARG A 72 11.40 10.16 -18.14
C ARG A 72 10.80 11.23 -17.21
N SER A 73 10.22 12.28 -17.79
CA SER A 73 9.55 13.36 -17.02
C SER A 73 8.40 12.80 -16.16
N TYR A 74 7.58 11.92 -16.74
CA TYR A 74 6.49 11.28 -16.01
C TYR A 74 7.03 10.28 -14.96
N ALA A 75 8.09 9.53 -15.28
CA ALA A 75 8.75 8.64 -14.34
C ALA A 75 9.31 9.38 -13.10
N GLU A 76 9.95 10.54 -13.31
CA GLU A 76 10.46 11.42 -12.25
C GLU A 76 9.32 11.98 -11.38
N ASN A 77 8.21 12.41 -11.99
CA ASN A 77 7.02 12.89 -11.28
C ASN A 77 6.42 11.80 -10.38
N CYS A 78 6.11 10.63 -10.94
CA CYS A 78 5.60 9.48 -10.19
C CYS A 78 6.56 9.05 -9.06
N LYS A 79 7.88 9.07 -9.30
CA LYS A 79 8.86 8.80 -8.23
C LYS A 79 8.81 9.84 -7.12
N SER A 80 8.81 11.12 -7.45
CA SER A 80 8.79 12.21 -6.46
C SER A 80 7.57 12.08 -5.54
N LYS A 81 6.40 11.84 -6.13
CA LYS A 81 5.15 11.55 -5.41
C LYS A 81 5.25 10.30 -4.56
N PHE A 82 5.70 9.18 -5.12
CA PHE A 82 5.85 7.90 -4.39
C PHE A 82 6.71 8.03 -3.13
N VAL A 83 7.86 8.71 -3.21
CA VAL A 83 8.78 8.87 -2.07
C VAL A 83 8.12 9.66 -0.94
N LYS A 84 7.41 10.74 -1.28
CA LYS A 84 6.66 11.58 -0.35
C LYS A 84 5.48 10.81 0.27
N ALA A 85 4.62 10.28 -0.59
CA ALA A 85 3.42 9.51 -0.23
C ALA A 85 3.73 8.32 0.70
N LYS A 86 4.82 7.60 0.44
CA LYS A 86 5.21 6.44 1.26
C LYS A 86 5.55 6.86 2.70
N VAL A 87 6.25 7.98 2.88
CA VAL A 87 6.57 8.49 4.23
C VAL A 87 5.27 8.84 4.95
N SER A 88 4.40 9.62 4.30
CA SER A 88 3.10 10.02 4.87
C SER A 88 2.21 8.82 5.21
N PHE A 89 2.25 7.75 4.39
CA PHE A 89 1.45 6.53 4.60
C PHE A 89 1.92 5.76 5.84
N GLU A 90 3.23 5.59 5.98
CA GLU A 90 3.81 4.94 7.16
C GLU A 90 3.57 5.79 8.42
N GLU A 91 3.71 7.12 8.36
CA GLU A 91 3.44 8.01 9.49
C GLU A 91 1.96 8.04 9.91
N LYS A 92 1.02 8.08 8.95
CA LYS A 92 -0.43 8.12 9.22
C LYS A 92 -0.98 6.77 9.71
N LEU A 93 -0.45 5.63 9.23
CA LEU A 93 -1.12 4.33 9.40
C LEU A 93 -0.34 3.25 10.16
N TRP A 94 1.01 3.28 10.19
CA TRP A 94 1.77 2.21 10.84
C TRP A 94 1.70 2.31 12.38
N ASN A 95 1.07 1.33 13.03
CA ASN A 95 0.88 1.34 14.49
C ASN A 95 1.94 0.55 15.29
N GLY A 96 3.01 0.11 14.63
CA GLY A 96 4.05 -0.74 15.24
C GLY A 96 3.85 -2.25 15.07
N SER A 97 2.66 -2.70 14.61
CA SER A 97 2.41 -4.12 14.34
C SER A 97 1.63 -4.40 13.05
N TYR A 98 0.81 -3.47 12.57
CA TYR A 98 0.06 -3.57 11.32
C TYR A 98 -0.31 -2.15 10.84
N PHE A 99 -0.94 -2.02 9.68
CA PHE A 99 -1.47 -0.73 9.22
C PHE A 99 -2.92 -0.56 9.69
N ASN A 100 -3.20 0.59 10.33
CA ASN A 100 -4.57 0.98 10.68
C ASN A 100 -5.46 0.99 9.43
N TYR A 101 -6.75 0.67 9.59
CA TYR A 101 -7.73 0.65 8.50
C TYR A 101 -7.77 2.00 7.76
N ASP A 102 -7.89 3.08 8.52
CA ASP A 102 -7.81 4.46 8.02
C ASP A 102 -7.12 5.41 8.99
N SER A 103 -6.82 6.63 8.53
CA SER A 103 -6.26 7.73 9.32
C SER A 103 -7.31 8.48 10.14
N GLY A 104 -8.53 7.95 10.24
CA GLY A 104 -9.64 8.55 10.96
C GLY A 104 -9.55 8.40 12.48
N SER A 105 -10.59 8.87 13.15
CA SER A 105 -10.78 8.78 14.61
C SER A 105 -11.98 7.92 15.01
N SER A 106 -12.60 7.23 14.05
CA SER A 106 -13.75 6.34 14.26
C SER A 106 -13.35 5.07 15.02
N SER A 107 -14.33 4.37 15.60
CA SER A 107 -14.06 3.15 16.38
C SER A 107 -13.36 2.07 15.56
N ASN A 108 -13.67 1.96 14.26
CA ASN A 108 -13.07 1.03 13.29
C ASN A 108 -11.79 1.54 12.61
N SER A 109 -11.32 2.77 12.85
CA SER A 109 -10.06 3.25 12.25
C SER A 109 -8.85 2.38 12.60
N LYS A 110 -8.90 1.67 13.74
CA LYS A 110 -7.88 0.70 14.19
C LYS A 110 -8.23 -0.76 13.89
N SER A 111 -9.28 -1.04 13.11
CA SER A 111 -9.60 -2.41 12.69
C SER A 111 -8.47 -2.98 11.84
N ILE A 112 -8.18 -4.26 12.05
CA ILE A 112 -7.27 -5.04 11.22
C ILE A 112 -8.07 -5.42 9.97
N GLN A 113 -7.82 -4.75 8.85
CA GLN A 113 -8.43 -5.09 7.57
C GLN A 113 -7.66 -6.25 6.92
N ALA A 114 -8.37 -7.25 6.42
CA ALA A 114 -7.75 -8.39 5.73
C ALA A 114 -6.94 -7.93 4.49
N ASP A 115 -7.48 -6.98 3.72
CA ASP A 115 -6.89 -6.49 2.47
C ASP A 115 -5.99 -5.24 2.63
N GLN A 116 -5.54 -4.93 3.85
CA GLN A 116 -4.72 -3.72 4.14
C GLN A 116 -3.38 -3.65 3.36
N LEU A 117 -2.98 -4.76 2.72
CA LEU A 117 -1.76 -4.89 1.92
C LEU A 117 -2.05 -5.20 0.43
N ALA A 118 -3.24 -4.86 -0.09
CA ALA A 118 -3.62 -5.06 -1.50
C ALA A 118 -2.56 -4.50 -2.48
N GLY A 119 -2.09 -3.28 -2.24
CA GLY A 119 -1.02 -2.68 -3.07
C GLY A 119 0.28 -3.48 -3.05
N GLN A 120 0.71 -3.95 -1.88
CA GLN A 120 1.91 -4.78 -1.74
C GLN A 120 1.76 -6.13 -2.47
N TRP A 121 0.56 -6.72 -2.47
CA TRP A 121 0.25 -7.92 -3.26
C TRP A 121 0.41 -7.68 -4.76
N TYR A 122 -0.15 -6.60 -5.30
CA TYR A 122 -0.01 -6.24 -6.72
C TYR A 122 1.45 -5.93 -7.10
N THR A 123 2.16 -5.15 -6.28
CA THR A 123 3.58 -4.83 -6.48
C THR A 123 4.44 -6.09 -6.55
N ALA A 124 4.31 -6.99 -5.56
CA ALA A 124 5.06 -8.24 -5.53
C ALA A 124 4.68 -9.18 -6.69
N SER A 125 3.39 -9.28 -7.02
CA SER A 125 2.91 -10.09 -8.17
C SER A 125 3.42 -9.55 -9.51
N SER A 126 3.69 -8.25 -9.60
CA SER A 126 4.24 -7.60 -10.81
C SER A 126 5.78 -7.65 -10.89
N GLY A 127 6.46 -8.25 -9.91
CA GLY A 127 7.93 -8.28 -9.85
C GLY A 127 8.55 -6.92 -9.53
N LEU A 128 7.79 -5.98 -8.97
CA LEU A 128 8.26 -4.66 -8.58
C LEU A 128 8.85 -4.65 -7.15
N PRO A 129 9.74 -3.70 -6.80
CA PRO A 129 10.35 -3.62 -5.47
C PRO A 129 9.29 -3.45 -4.35
N PRO A 130 9.43 -4.12 -3.19
CA PRO A 130 8.41 -4.09 -2.15
C PRO A 130 8.10 -2.67 -1.66
N LEU A 131 6.82 -2.41 -1.38
CA LEU A 131 6.34 -1.11 -0.93
C LEU A 131 6.86 -0.78 0.47
N PHE A 132 6.96 -1.78 1.34
CA PHE A 132 7.41 -1.63 2.74
C PHE A 132 8.61 -2.56 3.01
N ASP A 133 9.25 -2.40 4.17
CA ASP A 133 10.27 -3.38 4.60
C ASP A 133 9.65 -4.73 4.98
N GLU A 134 10.50 -5.76 4.99
CA GLU A 134 10.11 -7.14 5.28
C GLU A 134 9.41 -7.31 6.64
N PHE A 135 9.82 -6.55 7.67
CA PHE A 135 9.20 -6.62 8.99
C PHE A 135 7.77 -6.07 8.96
N ARG A 136 7.53 -4.89 8.36
CA ARG A 136 6.17 -4.33 8.21
C ARG A 136 5.24 -5.26 7.42
N ILE A 137 5.74 -5.85 6.32
CA ILE A 137 4.97 -6.81 5.49
C ILE A 137 4.61 -8.05 6.31
N ARG A 138 5.61 -8.75 6.85
CA ARG A 138 5.39 -10.01 7.58
C ARG A 138 4.60 -9.81 8.86
N SER A 139 4.84 -8.73 9.62
CA SER A 139 4.11 -8.42 10.85
C SER A 139 2.63 -8.16 10.60
N SER A 140 2.29 -7.43 9.53
CA SER A 140 0.90 -7.19 9.11
C SER A 140 0.21 -8.48 8.65
N LEU A 141 0.87 -9.30 7.82
CA LEU A 141 0.34 -10.59 7.36
C LEU A 141 0.15 -11.59 8.50
N HIS A 142 1.10 -11.66 9.44
CA HIS A 142 0.94 -12.43 10.68
C HIS A 142 -0.24 -11.90 11.52
N LYS A 143 -0.45 -10.58 11.59
CA LYS A 143 -1.61 -10.02 12.28
C LYS A 143 -2.93 -10.48 11.66
N ILE A 144 -3.05 -10.38 10.33
CA ILE A 144 -4.24 -10.83 9.59
C ILE A 144 -4.47 -12.33 9.80
N PHE A 145 -3.41 -13.14 9.77
CA PHE A 145 -3.51 -14.58 10.03
C PHE A 145 -4.01 -14.86 11.46
N ASP A 146 -3.34 -14.32 12.48
CA ASP A 146 -3.64 -14.59 13.89
C ASP A 146 -5.02 -14.07 14.32
N TYR A 147 -5.54 -13.04 13.65
CA TYR A 147 -6.83 -12.40 13.96
C TYR A 147 -7.90 -12.81 12.95
N ASN A 148 -7.88 -12.20 11.76
CA ASN A 148 -8.94 -12.30 10.76
C ASN A 148 -9.19 -13.73 10.28
N VAL A 149 -8.20 -14.62 10.37
CA VAL A 149 -8.31 -16.03 9.99
C VAL A 149 -8.46 -16.92 11.24
N MET A 150 -7.45 -16.97 12.12
CA MET A 150 -7.41 -17.98 13.17
C MET A 150 -8.43 -17.79 14.30
N LYS A 151 -8.87 -16.56 14.60
CA LYS A 151 -9.98 -16.33 15.55
C LYS A 151 -11.35 -16.64 14.94
N VAL A 152 -11.44 -16.82 13.62
CA VAL A 152 -12.68 -17.16 12.91
C VAL A 152 -12.78 -18.68 12.75
N LYS A 153 -13.45 -19.33 13.70
CA LYS A 153 -13.66 -20.80 13.74
C LYS A 153 -12.35 -21.62 13.58
N GLY A 154 -11.20 -21.11 14.02
CA GLY A 154 -9.90 -21.78 13.87
C GLY A 154 -9.37 -21.79 12.43
N GLY A 155 -9.65 -20.74 11.64
CA GLY A 155 -9.23 -20.63 10.23
C GLY A 155 -10.09 -21.40 9.23
N LYS A 156 -11.17 -22.06 9.67
CA LYS A 156 -12.00 -22.95 8.84
C LYS A 156 -12.99 -22.24 7.90
N MET A 157 -12.97 -20.90 7.81
CA MET A 157 -13.92 -20.15 6.99
C MET A 157 -13.30 -19.11 6.05
N GLY A 158 -11.99 -18.86 6.12
CA GLY A 158 -11.30 -17.79 5.40
C GLY A 158 -10.98 -16.59 6.29
N ALA A 159 -10.69 -15.42 5.68
CA ALA A 159 -10.35 -14.19 6.40
C ALA A 159 -11.56 -13.25 6.50
N VAL A 160 -12.02 -12.92 7.71
CA VAL A 160 -13.06 -11.89 7.89
C VAL A 160 -12.48 -10.51 7.56
N ASN A 161 -13.23 -9.68 6.85
CA ASN A 161 -12.72 -8.43 6.29
C ASN A 161 -12.19 -7.47 7.35
N GLY A 162 -12.87 -7.33 8.48
CA GLY A 162 -12.48 -6.47 9.60
C GLY A 162 -12.50 -7.18 10.95
N MET A 163 -11.45 -6.98 11.74
CA MET A 163 -11.40 -7.43 13.14
C MET A 163 -10.76 -6.38 14.04
N TYR A 164 -11.38 -6.07 15.17
CA TYR A 164 -10.83 -5.18 16.16
C TYR A 164 -9.57 -5.77 16.84
N PRO A 165 -8.66 -4.94 17.38
CA PRO A 165 -7.43 -5.42 18.04
C PRO A 165 -7.67 -6.22 19.33
N ASN A 166 -8.90 -6.22 19.86
CA ASN A 166 -9.33 -7.07 20.96
C ASN A 166 -9.80 -8.47 20.50
N GLY A 167 -9.80 -8.74 19.19
CA GLY A 167 -10.22 -10.02 18.60
C GLY A 167 -11.71 -10.17 18.33
N ARG A 168 -12.54 -9.13 18.53
CA ARG A 168 -13.94 -9.14 18.07
C ARG A 168 -14.01 -8.77 16.59
N VAL A 169 -14.88 -9.45 15.83
CA VAL A 169 -15.21 -9.07 14.45
C VAL A 169 -15.71 -7.62 14.41
N ASP A 170 -15.34 -6.89 13.36
CA ASP A 170 -15.85 -5.54 13.13
C ASP A 170 -17.27 -5.63 12.54
N ASP A 171 -18.27 -5.15 13.27
CA ASP A 171 -19.69 -5.18 12.93
C ASP A 171 -20.25 -3.80 12.54
N THR A 172 -19.38 -2.82 12.25
CA THR A 172 -19.80 -1.46 11.84
C THR A 172 -20.63 -1.41 10.57
N CYS A 173 -20.46 -2.38 9.65
CA CYS A 173 -21.31 -2.51 8.46
C CYS A 173 -21.61 -3.98 8.14
N MET A 174 -22.21 -4.24 6.98
CA MET A 174 -22.39 -5.60 6.47
C MET A 174 -21.05 -6.23 6.07
N GLN A 175 -20.21 -5.48 5.36
CA GLN A 175 -19.00 -6.01 4.72
C GLN A 175 -17.85 -6.27 5.69
N SER A 176 -17.72 -5.48 6.76
CA SER A 176 -16.67 -5.62 7.77
C SER A 176 -16.72 -7.00 8.47
N ARG A 177 -17.92 -7.56 8.64
CA ARG A 177 -18.17 -8.89 9.25
C ARG A 177 -18.30 -10.04 8.25
N GLU A 178 -18.20 -9.76 6.96
CA GLU A 178 -18.15 -10.79 5.92
C GLU A 178 -16.73 -11.32 5.74
N ILE A 179 -16.65 -12.56 5.27
CA ILE A 179 -15.44 -13.17 4.71
C ILE A 179 -15.61 -13.12 3.21
N TRP A 180 -14.79 -12.33 2.52
CA TRP A 180 -14.80 -12.29 1.06
C TRP A 180 -13.88 -13.37 0.51
N THR A 181 -14.42 -14.21 -0.38
CA THR A 181 -13.74 -15.41 -0.88
C THR A 181 -12.51 -15.03 -1.71
N GLY A 182 -12.68 -14.09 -2.63
CA GLY A 182 -11.59 -13.56 -3.46
C GLY A 182 -10.52 -12.79 -2.68
N VAL A 183 -10.92 -12.00 -1.67
CA VAL A 183 -9.97 -11.31 -0.78
C VAL A 183 -9.15 -12.32 0.02
N THR A 184 -9.79 -13.36 0.54
CA THR A 184 -9.08 -14.43 1.27
C THR A 184 -8.02 -15.10 0.39
N TYR A 185 -8.31 -15.36 -0.90
CA TYR A 185 -7.31 -15.89 -1.84
C TYR A 185 -6.21 -14.89 -2.20
N ALA A 186 -6.52 -13.59 -2.32
CA ALA A 186 -5.51 -12.53 -2.52
C ALA A 186 -4.56 -12.42 -1.31
N VAL A 187 -5.11 -12.45 -0.10
CA VAL A 187 -4.35 -12.49 1.16
C VAL A 187 -3.47 -13.73 1.23
N ALA A 188 -4.00 -14.90 0.87
CA ALA A 188 -3.23 -16.15 0.81
C ALA A 188 -2.06 -16.08 -0.20
N ALA A 189 -2.29 -15.50 -1.38
CA ALA A 189 -1.24 -15.26 -2.38
C ALA A 189 -0.16 -14.29 -1.86
N ASN A 190 -0.54 -13.23 -1.15
CA ASN A 190 0.38 -12.28 -0.53
C ASN A 190 1.21 -12.93 0.59
N MET A 191 0.61 -13.83 1.39
CA MET A 191 1.33 -14.65 2.37
C MET A 191 2.37 -15.55 1.69
N ILE A 192 2.04 -16.23 0.61
CA ILE A 192 3.00 -17.05 -0.16
C ILE A 192 4.15 -16.18 -0.68
N LEU A 193 3.87 -15.03 -1.30
CA LEU A 193 4.88 -14.07 -1.78
C LEU A 193 5.79 -13.54 -0.66
N ALA A 194 5.28 -13.42 0.57
CA ALA A 194 6.05 -13.01 1.74
C ALA A 194 6.82 -14.17 2.42
N GLY A 195 6.81 -15.38 1.88
CA GLY A 195 7.45 -16.56 2.48
C GLY A 195 6.70 -17.07 3.72
N MET A 196 5.36 -17.03 3.69
CA MET A 196 4.44 -17.53 4.71
C MET A 196 3.49 -18.57 4.09
N GLU A 197 4.06 -19.56 3.40
CA GLU A 197 3.33 -20.52 2.56
C GLU A 197 2.31 -21.35 3.36
N GLU A 198 2.68 -21.85 4.55
CA GLU A 198 1.77 -22.59 5.43
C GLU A 198 0.56 -21.73 5.85
N GLN A 199 0.80 -20.47 6.24
CA GLN A 199 -0.27 -19.54 6.59
C GLN A 199 -1.16 -19.25 5.38
N GLY A 200 -0.57 -19.02 4.20
CA GLY A 200 -1.30 -18.76 2.96
C GLY A 200 -2.23 -19.92 2.57
N PHE A 201 -1.72 -21.16 2.56
CA PHE A 201 -2.56 -22.33 2.33
C PHE A 201 -3.61 -22.51 3.41
N LYS A 202 -3.28 -22.26 4.69
CA LYS A 202 -4.26 -22.37 5.79
C LYS A 202 -5.39 -21.34 5.68
N THR A 203 -5.09 -20.12 5.23
CA THR A 203 -6.07 -19.07 4.94
C THR A 203 -6.99 -19.47 3.77
N ALA A 204 -6.42 -20.01 2.69
CA ALA A 204 -7.18 -20.47 1.53
C ALA A 204 -8.03 -21.72 1.80
N GLU A 205 -7.52 -22.67 2.61
CA GLU A 205 -8.23 -23.87 3.06
C GLU A 205 -9.57 -23.53 3.73
N GLY A 206 -9.67 -22.39 4.41
CA GLY A 206 -10.91 -21.92 5.01
C GLY A 206 -12.04 -21.70 3.99
N ILE A 207 -11.73 -21.23 2.76
CA ILE A 207 -12.72 -21.06 1.69
C ILE A 207 -13.19 -22.41 1.15
N PHE A 208 -12.28 -23.37 1.01
CA PHE A 208 -12.62 -24.74 0.65
C PHE A 208 -13.46 -25.43 1.74
N THR A 209 -13.04 -25.32 3.00
CA THR A 209 -13.71 -25.97 4.14
C THR A 209 -15.15 -25.47 4.28
N ALA A 210 -15.37 -24.15 4.36
CA ALA A 210 -16.70 -23.60 4.49
C ALA A 210 -17.55 -23.69 3.21
N GLY A 211 -16.97 -23.48 2.03
CA GLY A 211 -17.73 -23.41 0.78
C GLY A 211 -17.94 -24.73 0.04
N TRP A 212 -16.99 -25.66 0.12
CA TRP A 212 -16.89 -26.80 -0.81
C TRP A 212 -16.77 -28.18 -0.15
N SER A 213 -16.47 -28.28 1.15
CA SER A 213 -16.40 -29.57 1.86
C SER A 213 -17.78 -30.17 2.15
N GLU A 214 -17.83 -31.47 2.45
CA GLU A 214 -19.07 -32.19 2.80
C GLU A 214 -19.76 -31.63 4.06
N ASP A 215 -18.97 -31.12 5.02
CA ASP A 215 -19.44 -30.45 6.25
C ASP A 215 -19.70 -28.93 6.06
N GLY A 216 -19.56 -28.42 4.83
CA GLY A 216 -19.67 -27.01 4.49
C GLY A 216 -21.09 -26.55 4.14
N TYR A 217 -21.19 -25.33 3.61
CA TYR A 217 -22.47 -24.67 3.28
C TYR A 217 -22.99 -24.94 1.86
N GLY A 218 -22.25 -25.69 1.04
CA GLY A 218 -22.72 -26.17 -0.27
C GLY A 218 -22.65 -25.17 -1.44
N TYR A 219 -21.56 -24.40 -1.53
CA TYR A 219 -21.34 -23.38 -2.58
C TYR A 219 -20.56 -23.88 -3.80
N TRP A 220 -20.47 -25.20 -3.99
CA TRP A 220 -19.84 -25.81 -5.17
C TRP A 220 -20.44 -25.27 -6.48
N PHE A 221 -19.54 -24.90 -7.40
CA PHE A 221 -19.85 -24.31 -8.73
C PHE A 221 -20.62 -22.98 -8.71
N GLN A 222 -20.80 -22.36 -7.54
CA GLN A 222 -21.55 -21.12 -7.36
C GLN A 222 -20.94 -20.21 -6.29
N THR A 223 -19.63 -20.32 -6.04
CA THR A 223 -18.89 -19.62 -4.98
C THR A 223 -19.29 -18.14 -4.88
N PRO A 224 -19.75 -17.67 -3.71
CA PRO A 224 -20.22 -16.30 -3.55
C PRO A 224 -19.08 -15.29 -3.45
N GLU A 225 -19.43 -13.99 -3.51
CA GLU A 225 -18.54 -12.90 -3.10
C GLU A 225 -18.04 -13.13 -1.67
N GLY A 226 -18.95 -13.45 -0.76
CA GLY A 226 -18.62 -13.74 0.63
C GLY A 226 -19.75 -14.31 1.45
N TRP A 227 -19.45 -14.57 2.72
CA TRP A 227 -20.40 -15.07 3.72
C TRP A 227 -20.10 -14.52 5.11
N THR A 228 -21.07 -14.56 6.02
CA THR A 228 -20.86 -14.27 7.44
C THR A 228 -20.29 -15.48 8.19
N ILE A 229 -19.88 -15.29 9.45
CA ILE A 229 -19.36 -16.36 10.33
C ILE A 229 -20.38 -17.46 10.69
N ASP A 230 -21.65 -17.25 10.35
CA ASP A 230 -22.74 -18.22 10.50
C ASP A 230 -23.10 -18.91 9.17
N GLY A 231 -22.34 -18.60 8.09
CA GLY A 231 -22.47 -19.20 6.77
C GLY A 231 -23.34 -18.43 5.78
N HIS A 232 -24.17 -17.47 6.22
CA HIS A 232 -25.08 -16.75 5.31
C HIS A 232 -24.29 -16.02 4.20
N PHE A 233 -24.53 -16.39 2.95
CA PHE A 233 -23.81 -15.87 1.78
C PHE A 233 -24.40 -14.56 1.24
N ARG A 234 -23.60 -13.84 0.44
CA ARG A 234 -24.04 -12.75 -0.44
C ARG A 234 -23.49 -12.96 -1.86
N SER A 235 -24.37 -12.83 -2.86
CA SER A 235 -24.06 -12.90 -4.30
C SER A 235 -23.32 -14.16 -4.75
N LEU A 236 -24.06 -15.24 -5.04
CA LEU A 236 -23.53 -16.49 -5.64
C LEU A 236 -23.01 -16.28 -7.08
N ILE A 237 -22.23 -17.25 -7.57
CA ILE A 237 -21.65 -17.29 -8.93
C ILE A 237 -20.80 -16.03 -9.19
N TYR A 238 -19.90 -15.72 -8.26
CA TYR A 238 -19.18 -14.45 -8.25
C TYR A 238 -17.80 -14.52 -8.92
N MET A 239 -17.35 -13.38 -9.46
CA MET A 239 -16.06 -13.30 -10.17
C MET A 239 -14.86 -13.32 -9.23
N ARG A 240 -14.93 -12.60 -8.09
CA ARG A 240 -13.79 -12.40 -7.18
C ARG A 240 -13.08 -13.69 -6.70
N PRO A 241 -13.76 -14.81 -6.39
CA PRO A 241 -13.07 -16.06 -6.02
C PRO A 241 -12.08 -16.62 -7.05
N LEU A 242 -12.11 -16.17 -8.31
CA LEU A 242 -11.07 -16.50 -9.31
C LEU A 242 -9.66 -15.99 -8.91
N ALA A 243 -9.56 -15.10 -7.91
CA ALA A 243 -8.30 -14.68 -7.30
C ALA A 243 -7.45 -15.84 -6.72
N ILE A 244 -8.01 -17.05 -6.56
CA ILE A 244 -7.24 -18.28 -6.25
C ILE A 244 -6.05 -18.50 -7.20
N TRP A 245 -6.16 -18.09 -8.48
CA TRP A 245 -5.06 -18.16 -9.44
C TRP A 245 -3.85 -17.26 -9.08
N GLY A 246 -4.06 -16.24 -8.24
CA GLY A 246 -2.98 -15.46 -7.64
C GLY A 246 -2.05 -16.30 -6.76
N MET A 247 -2.57 -17.34 -6.10
CA MET A 247 -1.73 -18.29 -5.35
C MET A 247 -0.86 -19.13 -6.28
N GLN A 248 -1.43 -19.61 -7.39
CA GLN A 248 -0.66 -20.34 -8.40
C GLN A 248 0.46 -19.47 -8.99
N TRP A 249 0.18 -18.19 -9.25
CA TRP A 249 1.19 -17.22 -9.67
C TRP A 249 2.28 -17.06 -8.60
N ALA A 250 1.92 -16.85 -7.34
CA ALA A 250 2.85 -16.72 -6.22
C ALA A 250 3.80 -17.93 -6.08
N LEU A 251 3.29 -19.15 -6.27
CA LEU A 251 4.07 -20.39 -6.24
C LEU A 251 4.98 -20.58 -7.47
N MET A 252 4.57 -20.09 -8.64
CA MET A 252 5.30 -20.24 -9.91
C MET A 252 6.26 -19.10 -10.22
N MET A 253 6.20 -17.98 -9.48
CA MET A 253 7.02 -16.79 -9.71
C MET A 253 8.51 -17.16 -9.84
N PRO A 254 9.15 -16.94 -11.00
CA PRO A 254 10.53 -17.33 -11.22
C PRO A 254 11.45 -16.74 -10.15
N LYS A 255 12.31 -17.56 -9.54
CA LYS A 255 13.26 -17.10 -8.51
C LYS A 255 14.11 -15.91 -8.96
N ALA A 256 14.41 -15.80 -10.26
CA ALA A 256 15.11 -14.66 -10.85
C ALA A 256 14.38 -13.30 -10.71
N ILE A 257 13.07 -13.28 -10.47
CA ILE A 257 12.29 -12.06 -10.17
C ILE A 257 12.31 -11.77 -8.67
N LEU A 258 12.24 -12.80 -7.81
CA LEU A 258 12.38 -12.68 -6.35
C LEU A 258 13.81 -12.27 -5.93
N GLU A 259 14.81 -12.70 -6.70
CA GLU A 259 16.24 -12.41 -6.52
C GLU A 259 16.76 -11.31 -7.45
N ALA A 260 15.86 -10.62 -8.18
CA ALA A 260 16.22 -9.49 -9.04
C ALA A 260 17.00 -8.42 -8.24
N PRO A 261 17.92 -7.66 -8.87
CA PRO A 261 18.79 -6.75 -8.12
C PRO A 261 17.98 -5.79 -7.26
N LYS A 262 18.21 -5.80 -5.95
CA LYS A 262 17.55 -4.92 -4.95
C LYS A 262 17.74 -3.41 -5.19
N ALA A 263 18.47 -3.03 -6.23
CA ALA A 263 18.48 -1.68 -6.78
C ALA A 263 17.06 -1.34 -7.23
N ASN A 264 16.33 -0.60 -6.40
CA ASN A 264 14.96 -0.19 -6.64
C ASN A 264 14.92 0.51 -8.01
N ILE A 265 13.92 0.22 -8.85
CA ILE A 265 13.77 0.91 -10.14
C ILE A 265 13.66 2.43 -9.92
N MET A 266 13.10 2.83 -8.78
CA MET A 266 13.11 4.22 -8.33
C MET A 266 14.53 4.76 -8.15
N ASP A 267 15.49 4.02 -7.58
CA ASP A 267 16.86 4.50 -7.36
C ASP A 267 17.60 4.82 -8.67
N ARG A 268 17.17 4.24 -9.80
CA ARG A 268 17.72 4.51 -11.15
C ARG A 268 17.18 5.79 -11.79
N ILE A 269 16.10 6.35 -11.25
CA ILE A 269 15.52 7.62 -11.70
C ILE A 269 16.18 8.73 -10.87
N GLU A 270 17.15 9.44 -11.45
CA GLU A 270 17.78 10.58 -10.78
C GLU A 270 16.76 11.68 -10.51
N VAL A 271 16.59 12.09 -9.25
CA VAL A 271 15.69 13.20 -8.91
C VAL A 271 16.48 14.50 -9.01
N THR A 272 16.21 15.28 -10.05
CA THR A 272 16.80 16.61 -10.21
C THR A 272 16.44 17.49 -9.00
N PRO A 273 17.40 18.08 -8.26
CA PRO A 273 17.07 18.86 -7.06
C PRO A 273 16.23 20.10 -7.42
N PHE A 274 14.98 20.13 -6.97
CA PHE A 274 14.10 21.30 -7.13
C PHE A 274 14.59 22.43 -6.21
N ILE A 275 15.39 23.35 -6.77
CA ILE A 275 15.83 24.54 -6.03
C ILE A 275 14.64 25.48 -5.84
N ALA A 276 13.95 25.32 -4.71
CA ALA A 276 12.98 26.27 -4.22
C ALA A 276 13.68 27.60 -3.90
N ARG A 277 13.71 28.52 -4.87
CA ARG A 277 14.06 29.94 -4.63
C ARG A 277 12.92 30.61 -3.86
N GLN A 278 12.87 30.37 -2.56
CA GLN A 278 12.06 31.21 -1.67
C GLN A 278 12.64 32.62 -1.63
N THR A 279 11.85 33.59 -2.08
CA THR A 279 12.07 35.01 -1.81
C THR A 279 11.89 35.27 -0.32
N LEU A 280 12.97 35.65 0.37
CA LEU A 280 12.91 36.27 1.69
C LEU A 280 13.43 37.71 1.59
N PRO A 281 12.73 38.69 2.17
CA PRO A 281 13.09 40.10 2.06
C PRO A 281 14.30 40.46 2.93
N GLU A 282 15.08 41.44 2.49
CA GLU A 282 16.23 41.96 3.23
C GLU A 282 15.81 42.50 4.60
N SER A 283 16.48 42.04 5.66
CA SER A 283 16.50 42.73 6.95
C SER A 283 17.93 42.74 7.48
N GLY A 284 18.57 43.91 7.40
CA GLY A 284 19.98 44.07 7.74
C GLY A 284 20.21 44.17 9.25
N VAL A 285 21.14 43.38 9.78
CA VAL A 285 21.75 43.63 11.09
C VAL A 285 23.28 43.52 10.97
N ARG A 286 23.97 44.66 11.04
CA ARG A 286 25.44 44.71 11.10
C ARG A 286 25.93 44.14 12.43
N LYS A 287 26.64 43.01 12.41
CA LYS A 287 27.49 42.60 13.55
C LYS A 287 28.84 43.30 13.45
N VAL A 288 29.12 44.17 14.41
CA VAL A 288 30.46 44.74 14.63
C VAL A 288 31.37 43.65 15.20
N MET A 289 32.57 43.50 14.64
CA MET A 289 33.57 42.54 15.11
C MET A 289 34.83 43.29 15.54
N ASN A 290 35.20 43.16 16.81
CA ASN A 290 36.38 43.81 17.37
C ASN A 290 37.66 43.26 16.74
N LYS A 291 38.53 44.15 16.24
CA LYS A 291 39.88 43.78 15.79
C LYS A 291 40.83 43.74 16.98
N SER A 292 41.51 42.60 17.16
CA SER A 292 42.73 42.51 17.95
C SER A 292 43.87 43.23 17.22
N GLY A 293 44.65 44.03 17.96
CA GLY A 293 45.80 44.74 17.42
C GLY A 293 47.09 43.95 17.55
N CYS A 294 47.98 44.12 16.58
CA CYS A 294 49.42 43.86 16.73
C CYS A 294 50.16 45.08 16.18
N PHE A 295 51.01 45.68 17.02
CA PHE A 295 51.88 46.79 16.63
C PHE A 295 53.18 46.25 16.00
N GLY A 296 53.69 46.96 15.00
CA GLY A 296 55.00 46.73 14.38
C GLY A 296 55.42 47.97 13.59
N SER A 297 56.20 48.85 14.20
CA SER A 297 56.64 50.15 13.67
C SER A 297 57.98 50.08 12.91
N SER A 298 58.19 51.03 11.97
CA SER A 298 59.45 51.53 11.34
C SER A 298 59.44 51.50 9.79
N VAL A 299 60.04 52.44 9.03
CA VAL A 299 60.28 53.89 9.24
C VAL A 299 60.70 54.57 7.91
N LEU A 300 60.12 55.74 7.54
CA LEU A 300 60.59 56.73 6.53
C LEU A 300 60.76 56.23 5.06
N HIS A 301 60.84 57.01 3.96
CA HIS A 301 60.79 58.44 3.63
C HIS A 301 60.50 58.57 2.09
N CYS A 302 59.82 59.62 1.58
CA CYS A 302 60.35 60.57 0.55
C CYS A 302 59.27 61.61 0.10
N ALA A 303 59.74 62.69 -0.55
CA ALA A 303 59.02 63.86 -1.07
C ALA A 303 58.16 63.55 -2.35
N CYS A 304 57.27 64.42 -2.86
CA CYS A 304 57.15 65.88 -2.77
C CYS A 304 55.74 66.38 -2.42
#